data_AF-A0A7C2WBJ6-F1
#
_entry.id   AF-A0A7C2WBJ6-F1
#
_cell.length_a   1.000
_cell.length_b   1.000
_cell.length_c   1.000
_cell.angle_alpha   90.00
_cell.angle_beta   90.00
_cell.angle_gamma   90.00
#
_symmetry.space_group_name_H-M   'P 1'
#
loop_
_entity.id
_entity.type
_entity.pdbx_description
1 polymer ?
#
loop_
_entity_poly.entity_id
_entity_poly.type
_entity_poly.pdbx_seq_one_letter_code
_entity_poly.pdbx_strand_id
1 'polypeptide(L)'
;MYKEENSLEEPKELVEFVSQHYPDNIGRVNAFWDAIVKIESGRICLEKDFDLKMSATLQKLVKEHDIKYDPENPIPDDDTLADDVYQAALELYLETGTYIVEKRRVIKFSEEEVKNLLKTCPAEVTFGAGKYASKLTPRKIEDTKPPFCMFGAGSPVSEDIYLEVLQSYAKEPLADTFSGGIWLNTVGGKTPSKNSPLEVYAAVLNAILVRKAATKVGKPEIGIHNVVGSATSTA
;
A
#
# COMPACT_ATOMS: atom_id res chain seq x y z
N MET A 1 -14.38 -10.18 -39.73
CA MET A 1 -14.33 -8.73 -39.47
C MET A 1 -14.28 -8.56 -37.96
N TYR A 2 -13.08 -8.63 -37.38
CA TYR A 2 -12.90 -8.36 -35.96
C TYR A 2 -13.12 -6.86 -35.80
N LYS A 3 -14.11 -6.47 -34.98
CA LYS A 3 -14.29 -5.07 -34.59
C LYS A 3 -12.98 -4.62 -33.93
N GLU A 4 -12.37 -3.56 -34.45
CA GLU A 4 -11.34 -2.83 -33.73
C GLU A 4 -11.89 -2.50 -32.33
N GLU A 5 -11.09 -2.86 -31.35
CA GLU A 5 -11.41 -2.85 -29.93
C GLU A 5 -11.76 -1.46 -29.43
N ASN A 6 -12.76 -1.40 -28.55
CA ASN A 6 -13.14 -0.23 -27.76
C ASN A 6 -11.90 0.47 -27.21
N SER A 7 -11.62 1.71 -27.64
CA SER A 7 -10.75 2.58 -26.87
C SER A 7 -11.35 2.75 -25.48
N LEU A 8 -10.55 2.57 -24.43
CA LEU A 8 -10.98 2.84 -23.06
C LEU A 8 -11.30 4.33 -22.94
N GLU A 9 -12.58 4.65 -22.78
CA GLU A 9 -13.04 6.02 -22.56
C GLU A 9 -13.05 6.33 -21.07
N GLU A 10 -12.51 7.50 -20.71
CA GLU A 10 -12.50 7.97 -19.32
C GLU A 10 -13.94 8.05 -18.77
N PRO A 11 -14.21 7.48 -17.58
CA PRO A 11 -15.54 7.49 -16.99
C PRO A 11 -15.90 8.90 -16.51
N LYS A 12 -16.51 9.68 -17.42
CA LYS A 12 -16.89 11.09 -17.20
C LYS A 12 -17.70 11.32 -15.93
N GLU A 13 -18.62 10.41 -15.62
CA GLU A 13 -19.46 10.49 -14.40
C GLU A 13 -18.63 10.45 -13.11
N LEU A 14 -17.59 9.62 -13.06
CA LEU A 14 -16.70 9.54 -11.90
C LEU A 14 -15.86 10.80 -11.77
N VAL A 15 -15.30 11.27 -12.88
CA VAL A 15 -14.50 12.51 -12.95
C VAL A 15 -15.35 13.71 -12.51
N GLU A 16 -16.58 13.82 -13.02
CA GLU A 16 -17.54 14.86 -12.63
C GLU A 16 -17.90 14.79 -11.14
N PHE A 17 -18.23 13.58 -10.64
CA PHE A 17 -18.57 13.38 -9.23
C PHE A 17 -17.41 13.77 -8.31
N VAL A 18 -16.19 13.32 -8.60
CA VAL A 18 -14.99 13.67 -7.80
C VAL A 18 -14.68 15.15 -7.91
N SER A 19 -14.77 15.75 -9.11
CA SER A 19 -14.53 17.19 -9.28
C SER A 19 -15.49 18.04 -8.43
N GLN A 20 -16.75 17.61 -8.29
CA GLN A 20 -17.76 18.35 -7.53
C GLN A 20 -17.65 18.15 -6.01
N HIS A 21 -17.32 16.95 -5.55
CA HIS A 21 -17.41 16.59 -4.12
C HIS A 21 -16.03 16.49 -3.43
N TYR A 22 -14.98 16.22 -4.20
CA TYR A 22 -13.62 15.97 -3.72
C TYR A 22 -12.58 16.57 -4.68
N PRO A 23 -12.61 17.89 -4.94
CA PRO A 23 -11.77 18.52 -5.96
C PRO A 23 -10.27 18.27 -5.75
N ASP A 24 -9.82 18.16 -4.50
CA ASP A 24 -8.42 17.86 -4.16
C ASP A 24 -7.97 16.46 -4.60
N ASN A 25 -8.91 15.54 -4.90
CA ASN A 25 -8.62 14.18 -5.32
C ASN A 25 -8.63 14.00 -6.85
N ILE A 26 -8.99 15.03 -7.64
CA ILE A 26 -9.17 14.87 -9.09
C ILE A 26 -7.90 14.40 -9.80
N GLY A 27 -6.74 14.92 -9.41
CA GLY A 27 -5.46 14.51 -9.97
C GLY A 27 -5.15 13.03 -9.74
N ARG A 28 -5.60 12.45 -8.61
CA ARG A 28 -5.41 11.03 -8.31
C ARG A 28 -6.32 10.14 -9.15
N VAL A 29 -7.55 10.58 -9.39
CA VAL A 29 -8.50 9.85 -10.24
C VAL A 29 -7.98 9.79 -11.67
N ASN A 30 -7.51 10.92 -12.21
CA ASN A 30 -6.94 10.97 -13.55
C ASN A 30 -5.68 10.11 -13.65
N ALA A 31 -4.76 10.20 -12.67
CA ALA A 31 -3.55 9.39 -12.65
C ALA A 31 -3.84 7.88 -12.59
N PHE A 32 -4.88 7.48 -11.84
CA PHE A 32 -5.31 6.08 -11.78
C PHE A 32 -5.88 5.61 -13.13
N TRP A 33 -6.67 6.47 -13.79
CA TRP A 33 -7.19 6.17 -15.12
C TRP A 33 -6.07 6.07 -16.17
N ASP A 34 -5.10 6.98 -16.16
CA ASP A 34 -3.92 6.93 -17.03
C ASP A 34 -3.14 5.63 -16.84
N ALA A 35 -3.02 5.15 -15.59
CA ALA A 35 -2.42 3.86 -15.31
C ALA A 35 -3.20 2.71 -15.97
N ILE A 36 -4.54 2.69 -15.88
CA ILE A 36 -5.38 1.68 -16.56
C ILE A 36 -5.14 1.68 -18.07
N VAL A 37 -5.15 2.85 -18.71
CA VAL A 37 -4.90 2.98 -20.16
C VAL A 37 -3.51 2.47 -20.53
N LYS A 38 -2.49 2.79 -19.73
CA LYS A 38 -1.13 2.28 -19.92
C LYS A 38 -1.04 0.76 -19.72
N ILE A 39 -1.79 0.19 -18.79
CA ILE A 39 -1.82 -1.27 -18.54
C ILE A 39 -2.31 -2.00 -19.79
N GLU A 40 -3.37 -1.50 -20.42
CA GLU A 40 -4.01 -2.17 -21.56
C GLU A 40 -3.17 -2.03 -22.85
N SER A 41 -2.44 -0.92 -23.00
CA SER A 41 -1.50 -0.66 -24.09
C SER A 41 -0.05 -1.09 -23.81
N GLY A 42 0.25 -1.54 -22.59
CA GLY A 42 1.60 -1.83 -22.12
C GLY A 42 2.29 -2.95 -22.91
N ARG A 43 3.63 -2.96 -22.92
CA ARG A 43 4.40 -3.94 -23.68
C ARG A 43 4.24 -5.34 -23.06
N ILE A 44 3.87 -6.34 -23.86
CA ILE A 44 3.84 -7.75 -23.41
C ILE A 44 5.25 -8.18 -22.97
N CYS A 45 5.35 -8.79 -21.79
CA CYS A 45 6.60 -9.23 -21.18
C CYS A 45 6.33 -10.48 -20.35
N LEU A 46 7.25 -11.45 -20.34
CA LEU A 46 7.19 -12.55 -19.39
C LEU A 46 7.77 -12.10 -18.05
N GLU A 47 7.20 -12.59 -16.95
CA GLU A 47 7.65 -12.31 -15.59
C GLU A 47 9.16 -12.55 -15.42
N LYS A 48 9.63 -13.72 -15.85
CA LYS A 48 11.05 -14.06 -15.82
C LYS A 48 11.93 -13.06 -16.57
N ASP A 49 11.48 -12.56 -17.72
CA ASP A 49 12.25 -11.61 -18.51
C ASP A 49 12.30 -10.24 -17.82
N PHE A 50 11.19 -9.84 -17.18
CA PHE A 50 11.14 -8.64 -16.35
C PHE A 50 12.07 -8.75 -15.15
N ASP A 51 12.04 -9.85 -14.40
CA ASP A 51 12.88 -10.09 -13.22
C ASP A 51 14.38 -10.05 -13.57
N LEU A 52 14.76 -10.71 -14.67
CA LEU A 52 16.13 -10.70 -15.16
C LEU A 52 16.56 -9.28 -15.57
N LYS A 53 15.69 -8.53 -16.26
CA LYS A 53 15.97 -7.13 -16.62
C LYS A 53 16.12 -6.26 -15.38
N MET A 54 15.22 -6.36 -14.41
CA MET A 54 15.23 -5.57 -13.18
C MET A 54 16.49 -5.84 -12.38
N SER A 55 16.85 -7.10 -12.18
CA SER A 55 18.06 -7.50 -11.46
C SER A 55 19.33 -6.99 -12.13
N ALA A 56 19.45 -7.14 -13.45
CA ALA A 56 20.61 -6.65 -14.20
C ALA A 56 20.73 -5.11 -14.16
N THR A 57 19.59 -4.40 -14.26
CA THR A 57 19.55 -2.93 -14.20
C THR A 57 19.92 -2.44 -12.81
N LEU A 58 19.40 -3.06 -11.76
CA LEU A 58 19.75 -2.76 -10.37
C LEU A 58 21.25 -2.93 -10.11
N GLN A 59 21.83 -4.07 -10.51
CA GLN A 59 23.27 -4.32 -10.34
C GLN A 59 24.14 -3.30 -11.08
N LYS A 60 23.72 -2.90 -12.29
CA LYS A 60 24.40 -1.86 -13.06
C LYS A 60 24.37 -0.52 -12.31
N LEU A 61 23.20 -0.08 -11.88
CA LEU A 61 23.02 1.22 -11.23
C LEU A 61 23.70 1.31 -9.86
N VAL A 62 23.63 0.25 -9.05
CA VAL A 62 24.36 0.18 -7.77
C VAL A 62 25.86 0.38 -8.00
N LYS A 63 26.42 -0.17 -9.07
CA LYS A 63 27.84 0.02 -9.43
C LYS A 63 28.14 1.41 -9.98
N GLU A 64 27.27 1.96 -10.83
CA GLU A 64 27.46 3.28 -11.45
C GLU A 64 27.40 4.42 -10.42
N HIS A 65 26.55 4.29 -9.41
CA HIS A 65 26.39 5.24 -8.31
C HIS A 65 27.27 4.91 -7.08
N ASP A 66 28.19 3.93 -7.17
CA ASP A 66 29.08 3.47 -6.09
C ASP A 66 28.39 3.19 -4.73
N ILE A 67 27.13 2.73 -4.76
CA ILE A 67 26.33 2.48 -3.55
C ILE A 67 26.88 1.25 -2.80
N LYS A 68 27.26 1.44 -1.54
CA LYS A 68 27.83 0.39 -0.68
C LYS A 68 27.12 0.34 0.68
N TYR A 69 26.83 -0.88 1.12
CA TYR A 69 26.32 -1.11 2.47
C TYR A 69 27.48 -1.34 3.45
N ASP A 70 27.54 -0.54 4.52
CA ASP A 70 28.46 -0.72 5.63
C ASP A 70 27.71 -1.35 6.82
N PRO A 71 27.98 -2.62 7.18
CA PRO A 71 27.32 -3.26 8.32
C PRO A 71 27.69 -2.64 9.67
N GLU A 72 28.85 -1.96 9.78
CA GLU A 72 29.27 -1.27 11.00
C GLU A 72 28.59 0.10 11.14
N ASN A 73 28.07 0.65 10.03
CA ASN A 73 27.31 1.89 9.99
C ASN A 73 26.00 1.74 9.19
N PRO A 74 25.00 1.03 9.74
CA PRO A 74 23.76 0.72 9.01
C PRO A 74 22.83 1.93 8.80
N ILE A 75 23.07 3.05 9.51
CA ILE A 75 22.37 4.32 9.34
C ILE A 75 23.45 5.38 9.05
N PRO A 76 23.95 5.44 7.80
CA PRO A 76 25.00 6.38 7.44
C PRO A 76 24.52 7.82 7.55
N ASP A 77 25.42 8.70 7.97
CA ASP A 77 25.28 10.16 8.05
C ASP A 77 25.83 10.87 6.80
N ASP A 78 26.05 10.11 5.72
CA ASP A 78 26.47 10.62 4.42
C ASP A 78 25.27 11.13 3.61
N ASP A 79 25.13 12.45 3.55
CA ASP A 79 24.07 13.11 2.79
C ASP A 79 24.13 12.77 1.28
N THR A 80 25.32 12.49 0.73
CA THR A 80 25.47 12.21 -0.71
C THR A 80 24.92 10.83 -1.08
N LEU A 81 25.07 9.86 -0.18
CA LEU A 81 24.54 8.52 -0.38
C LEU A 81 23.00 8.52 -0.53
N ALA A 82 22.30 9.38 0.21
CA ALA A 82 20.84 9.48 0.12
C ALA A 82 20.39 10.00 -1.27
N ASP A 83 21.08 11.01 -1.79
CA ASP A 83 20.83 11.56 -3.12
C ASP A 83 21.17 10.55 -4.23
N ASP A 84 22.30 9.84 -4.10
CA ASP A 84 22.73 8.83 -5.06
C ASP A 84 21.75 7.64 -5.10
N VAL A 85 21.28 7.18 -3.94
CA VAL A 85 20.23 6.14 -3.86
C VAL A 85 18.93 6.63 -4.49
N TYR A 86 18.53 7.89 -4.27
CA TYR A 86 17.34 8.46 -4.89
C TYR A 86 17.46 8.50 -6.42
N GLN A 87 18.58 8.97 -6.96
CA GLN A 87 18.79 9.02 -8.41
C GLN A 87 18.83 7.61 -9.02
N ALA A 88 19.58 6.69 -8.41
CA ALA A 88 19.65 5.30 -8.86
C ALA A 88 18.26 4.63 -8.86
N ALA A 89 17.43 4.88 -7.83
CA ALA A 89 16.07 4.34 -7.76
C ALA A 89 15.15 4.93 -8.82
N LEU A 90 15.26 6.24 -9.10
CA LEU A 90 14.51 6.90 -10.17
C LEU A 90 14.90 6.35 -11.55
N GLU A 91 16.20 6.24 -11.83
CA GLU A 91 16.73 5.66 -13.07
C GLU A 91 16.28 4.21 -13.25
N LEU A 92 16.33 3.41 -12.17
CA LEU A 92 15.85 2.03 -12.17
C LEU A 92 14.39 1.98 -12.59
N TYR A 93 13.52 2.77 -11.94
CA TYR A 93 12.09 2.77 -12.21
C TYR A 93 11.77 3.22 -13.65
N LEU A 94 12.45 4.24 -14.17
CA LEU A 94 12.26 4.71 -15.54
C LEU A 94 12.72 3.66 -16.58
N GLU A 95 13.78 2.91 -16.26
CA GLU A 95 14.32 1.88 -17.14
C GLU A 95 13.50 0.58 -17.11
N THR A 96 13.04 0.14 -15.95
CA THR A 96 12.29 -1.11 -15.78
C THR A 96 10.79 -0.93 -15.96
N GLY A 97 10.22 0.13 -15.41
CA GLY A 97 8.77 0.31 -15.27
C GLY A 97 8.15 -0.65 -14.25
N THR A 98 6.84 -0.86 -14.37
CA THR A 98 6.05 -1.73 -13.50
C THR A 98 5.49 -2.90 -14.29
N TYR A 99 5.74 -4.13 -13.82
CA TYR A 99 5.16 -5.35 -14.38
C TYR A 99 3.78 -5.64 -13.78
N ILE A 100 2.82 -5.92 -14.65
CA ILE A 100 1.43 -6.25 -14.32
C ILE A 100 1.26 -7.75 -14.53
N VAL A 101 1.26 -8.51 -13.44
CA VAL A 101 1.32 -9.98 -13.45
C VAL A 101 0.16 -10.58 -14.23
N GLU A 102 -1.07 -10.14 -13.96
CA GLU A 102 -2.30 -10.66 -14.56
C GLU A 102 -2.34 -10.43 -16.07
N LYS A 103 -1.83 -9.28 -16.52
CA LYS A 103 -1.84 -8.88 -17.94
C LYS A 103 -0.56 -9.29 -18.67
N ARG A 104 0.48 -9.71 -17.94
CA ARG A 104 1.82 -9.99 -18.46
C ARG A 104 2.36 -8.84 -19.31
N ARG A 105 2.25 -7.62 -18.78
CA ARG A 105 2.63 -6.38 -19.46
C ARG A 105 3.49 -5.52 -18.56
N VAL A 106 4.36 -4.73 -19.16
CA VAL A 106 5.13 -3.68 -18.49
C VAL A 106 4.58 -2.33 -18.89
N ILE A 107 4.31 -1.48 -17.90
CA ILE A 107 3.96 -0.08 -18.09
C ILE A 107 5.15 0.82 -17.73
N LYS A 108 5.26 1.94 -18.43
CA LYS A 108 6.31 2.94 -18.19
C LYS A 108 5.73 4.33 -17.99
N PHE A 109 6.46 5.12 -17.22
CA PHE A 109 6.21 6.52 -16.97
C PHE A 109 7.45 7.32 -17.34
N SER A 110 7.23 8.55 -17.77
CA SER A 110 8.28 9.54 -17.93
C SER A 110 8.73 10.07 -16.58
N GLU A 111 9.93 10.65 -16.55
CA GLU A 111 10.48 11.28 -15.36
C GLU A 111 9.58 12.42 -14.85
N GLU A 112 9.01 13.21 -15.76
CA GLU A 112 8.10 14.29 -15.43
C GLU A 112 6.83 13.76 -14.75
N GLU A 113 6.20 12.70 -15.29
CA GLU A 113 5.03 12.07 -14.66
C GLU A 113 5.34 11.63 -13.23
N VAL A 114 6.47 10.94 -13.02
CA VAL A 114 6.88 10.46 -11.70
C VAL A 114 7.12 11.63 -10.74
N LYS A 115 7.94 12.62 -11.14
CA LYS A 115 8.29 13.76 -10.29
C LYS A 115 7.08 14.64 -9.98
N ASN A 116 6.16 14.81 -10.91
CA ASN A 116 4.93 15.58 -10.67
C ASN A 116 3.99 14.84 -9.72
N LEU A 117 3.85 13.52 -9.85
CA LEU A 117 3.04 12.73 -8.91
C LEU A 117 3.60 12.76 -7.49
N LEU A 118 4.92 12.67 -7.31
CA LEU A 118 5.55 12.74 -5.99
C LEU A 118 5.23 14.04 -5.24
N LYS A 119 5.06 15.16 -5.95
CA LYS A 119 4.65 16.46 -5.36
C LYS A 119 3.22 16.45 -4.83
N THR A 120 2.38 15.52 -5.28
CA THR A 120 0.96 15.39 -4.86
C THR A 120 0.76 14.42 -3.71
N CYS A 121 1.84 13.76 -3.24
CA CYS A 121 1.79 12.87 -2.10
C CYS A 121 1.31 13.63 -0.85
N PRO A 122 0.38 13.06 -0.07
CA PRO A 122 -0.10 13.73 1.14
C PRO A 122 1.04 13.88 2.14
N ALA A 123 1.19 15.07 2.72
CA ALA A 123 2.21 15.33 3.74
C ALA A 123 1.90 14.67 5.10
N GLU A 124 0.66 14.23 5.30
CA GLU A 124 0.20 13.66 6.56
C GLU A 124 -1.08 12.85 6.35
N VAL A 125 -1.31 11.89 7.25
CA VAL A 125 -2.54 11.09 7.28
C VAL A 125 -3.03 11.02 8.72
N THR A 126 -4.31 11.33 8.95
CA THR A 126 -4.93 11.19 10.28
C THR A 126 -5.68 9.88 10.34
N PHE A 127 -5.42 9.10 11.39
CA PHE A 127 -6.11 7.85 11.68
C PHE A 127 -6.97 8.02 12.93
N GLY A 128 -8.17 7.44 12.92
CA GLY A 128 -9.11 7.54 14.02
C GLY A 128 -9.86 8.87 14.04
N ALA A 129 -10.58 9.13 15.13
CA ALA A 129 -11.37 10.35 15.29
C ALA A 129 -11.38 10.86 16.74
N GLY A 130 -11.77 12.13 16.89
CA GLY A 130 -11.91 12.78 18.19
C GLY A 130 -10.62 12.72 19.01
N LYS A 131 -10.75 12.37 20.29
CA LYS A 131 -9.61 12.23 21.21
C LYS A 131 -8.70 11.02 20.92
N TYR A 132 -9.10 10.15 20.00
CA TYR A 132 -8.33 8.96 19.60
C TYR A 132 -7.67 9.12 18.23
N ALA A 133 -7.73 10.33 17.65
CA ALA A 133 -7.08 10.61 16.40
C ALA A 133 -5.56 10.73 16.60
N SER A 134 -4.79 9.97 15.81
CA SER A 134 -3.34 10.09 15.72
C SER A 134 -2.93 10.49 14.31
N LYS A 135 -1.94 11.37 14.20
CA LYS A 135 -1.47 11.93 12.93
C LYS A 135 -0.12 11.33 12.53
N LEU A 136 -0.13 10.56 11.45
CA LEU A 136 1.08 10.09 10.78
C LEU A 136 1.66 11.27 9.98
N THR A 137 2.89 11.66 10.33
CA THR A 137 3.64 12.72 9.66
C THR A 137 5.03 12.21 9.31
N PRO A 138 5.68 12.72 8.25
CA PRO A 138 7.08 12.44 7.99
C PRO A 138 7.94 12.88 9.19
N ARG A 139 9.04 12.15 9.39
CA ARG A 139 10.11 12.50 10.33
C ARG A 139 11.34 12.86 9.54
N LYS A 140 12.12 13.82 10.04
CA LYS A 140 13.42 14.17 9.46
C LYS A 140 14.54 13.36 10.13
N ILE A 141 15.74 13.44 9.56
CA ILE A 141 16.96 12.99 10.23
C ILE A 141 17.05 13.70 11.58
N GLU A 142 17.43 12.96 12.62
CA GLU A 142 17.51 13.43 14.01
C GLU A 142 16.20 13.96 14.64
N ASP A 143 15.06 13.70 14.02
CA ASP A 143 13.77 14.13 14.57
C ASP A 143 13.50 13.46 15.92
N THR A 144 13.31 14.28 16.95
CA THR A 144 13.04 13.84 18.33
C THR A 144 11.61 13.34 18.54
N LYS A 145 10.70 13.60 17.60
CA LYS A 145 9.34 13.05 17.63
C LYS A 145 9.41 11.51 17.59
N PRO A 146 8.70 10.79 18.49
CA PRO A 146 8.58 9.34 18.40
C PRO A 146 7.98 8.89 17.05
N PRO A 147 8.37 7.71 16.52
CA PRO A 147 7.74 7.16 15.33
C PRO A 147 6.26 6.88 15.59
N PHE A 148 5.45 6.99 14.54
CA PHE A 148 4.04 6.60 14.58
C PHE A 148 3.93 5.08 14.76
N CYS A 149 3.26 4.62 15.82
CA CYS A 149 3.19 3.21 16.16
C CYS A 149 1.98 2.54 15.50
N MET A 150 2.22 1.89 14.36
CA MET A 150 1.27 0.96 13.73
C MET A 150 1.40 -0.42 14.37
N PHE A 151 0.62 -0.69 15.42
CA PHE A 151 0.80 -1.91 16.21
C PHE A 151 0.01 -3.11 15.69
N GLY A 152 0.64 -4.27 15.60
CA GLY A 152 -0.05 -5.54 15.34
C GLY A 152 0.82 -6.54 14.60
N ALA A 153 0.30 -7.74 14.41
CA ALA A 153 0.92 -8.80 13.64
C ALA A 153 -0.09 -9.37 12.62
N GLY A 154 0.40 -9.76 11.44
CA GLY A 154 -0.40 -10.33 10.35
C GLY A 154 -0.49 -11.87 10.38
N SER A 155 -0.40 -12.48 11.56
CA SER A 155 -0.43 -13.94 11.68
C SER A 155 -1.87 -14.48 11.69
N PRO A 156 -2.10 -15.70 11.17
CA PRO A 156 -3.40 -16.34 11.25
C PRO A 156 -3.78 -16.68 12.71
N VAL A 157 -5.03 -16.42 13.06
CA VAL A 157 -5.55 -16.57 14.43
C VAL A 157 -6.82 -17.43 14.43
N SER A 158 -6.92 -18.31 15.43
CA SER A 158 -8.08 -19.17 15.64
C SER A 158 -9.32 -18.38 16.03
N GLU A 159 -10.48 -18.85 15.59
CA GLU A 159 -11.78 -18.19 15.75
C GLU A 159 -12.16 -17.95 17.23
N ASP A 160 -11.77 -18.85 18.12
CA ASP A 160 -12.09 -18.85 19.55
C ASP A 160 -11.37 -17.77 20.37
N ILE A 161 -10.21 -17.31 19.90
CA ILE A 161 -9.39 -16.27 20.58
C ILE A 161 -9.31 -14.97 19.78
N TYR A 162 -10.00 -14.89 18.64
CA TYR A 162 -9.78 -13.82 17.67
C TYR A 162 -10.06 -12.42 18.23
N LEU A 163 -11.16 -12.29 19.00
CA LEU A 163 -11.54 -11.02 19.60
C LEU A 163 -10.57 -10.62 20.73
N GLU A 164 -10.06 -11.58 21.48
CA GLU A 164 -9.10 -11.40 22.57
C GLU A 164 -7.75 -10.92 22.01
N VAL A 165 -7.28 -11.48 20.89
CA VAL A 165 -6.08 -11.02 20.20
C VAL A 165 -6.25 -9.57 19.71
N LEU A 166 -7.37 -9.25 19.06
CA LEU A 166 -7.66 -7.87 18.63
C LEU A 166 -7.70 -6.89 19.81
N GLN A 167 -8.31 -7.27 20.93
CA GLN A 167 -8.33 -6.45 22.15
C GLN A 167 -6.92 -6.26 22.72
N SER A 168 -6.06 -7.28 22.61
CA SER A 168 -4.67 -7.20 23.06
C SER A 168 -3.89 -6.15 22.29
N TYR A 169 -4.19 -5.95 21.00
CA TYR A 169 -3.57 -4.91 20.19
C TYR A 169 -4.16 -3.54 20.48
N ALA A 170 -5.50 -3.45 20.52
CA ALA A 170 -6.19 -2.18 20.75
C ALA A 170 -5.87 -1.55 22.13
N LYS A 171 -5.60 -2.37 23.15
CA LYS A 171 -5.30 -1.88 24.51
C LYS A 171 -3.87 -1.34 24.67
N GLU A 172 -2.97 -1.60 23.73
CA GLU A 172 -1.56 -1.18 23.83
C GLU A 172 -1.48 0.35 24.02
N PRO A 173 -0.89 0.86 25.11
CA PRO A 173 -0.85 2.29 25.40
C PRO A 173 0.03 3.08 24.44
N LEU A 174 1.07 2.46 23.86
CA LEU A 174 1.99 3.13 22.93
C LEU A 174 1.51 3.10 21.48
N ALA A 175 0.44 2.38 21.17
CA ALA A 175 -0.09 2.26 19.82
C ALA A 175 -0.91 3.48 19.41
N ASP A 176 -0.53 4.13 18.30
CA ASP A 176 -1.33 5.15 17.62
C ASP A 176 -2.50 4.53 16.86
N THR A 177 -2.26 3.36 16.28
CA THR A 177 -3.26 2.56 15.58
C THR A 177 -2.98 1.09 15.84
N PHE A 178 -3.97 0.24 15.57
CA PHE A 178 -3.74 -1.20 15.60
C PHE A 178 -4.22 -1.89 14.32
N SER A 179 -3.58 -3.00 13.99
CA SER A 179 -3.87 -3.77 12.78
C SER A 179 -5.18 -4.53 12.94
N GLY A 180 -6.09 -4.33 12.00
CA GLY A 180 -7.20 -5.24 11.74
C GLY A 180 -6.80 -6.40 10.82
N GLY A 181 -5.58 -6.40 10.30
CA GLY A 181 -5.09 -7.28 9.24
C GLY A 181 -4.73 -8.69 9.70
N ILE A 182 -5.52 -9.24 10.62
CA ILE A 182 -5.31 -10.56 11.19
C ILE A 182 -6.17 -11.55 10.42
N TRP A 183 -5.55 -12.57 9.86
CA TRP A 183 -6.27 -13.63 9.17
C TRP A 183 -7.11 -14.43 10.18
N LEU A 184 -8.43 -14.46 9.99
CA LEU A 184 -9.33 -15.32 10.74
C LEU A 184 -9.35 -16.73 10.13
N ASN A 185 -8.75 -17.71 10.82
CA ASN A 185 -8.51 -19.06 10.29
C ASN A 185 -9.78 -19.77 9.83
N THR A 186 -10.84 -19.62 10.61
CA THR A 186 -12.13 -20.24 10.36
C THR A 186 -13.25 -19.28 10.68
N VAL A 187 -14.37 -19.46 9.99
CA VAL A 187 -15.64 -18.84 10.35
C VAL A 187 -16.70 -19.93 10.42
N GLY A 188 -17.29 -20.12 11.59
CA GLY A 188 -18.16 -21.26 11.87
C GLY A 188 -17.44 -22.60 11.66
N GLY A 189 -16.15 -22.67 12.00
CA GLY A 189 -15.32 -23.87 11.83
C GLY A 189 -14.95 -24.23 10.39
N LYS A 190 -15.21 -23.34 9.41
CA LYS A 190 -14.81 -23.53 8.01
C LYS A 190 -13.77 -22.50 7.60
N THR A 191 -12.73 -22.96 6.90
CA THR A 191 -11.70 -22.08 6.35
C THR A 191 -12.24 -21.28 5.17
N PRO A 192 -12.12 -19.94 5.16
CA PRO A 192 -12.45 -19.13 4.00
C PRO A 192 -11.57 -19.50 2.80
N SER A 193 -12.18 -19.68 1.63
CA SER A 193 -11.47 -19.95 0.37
C SER A 193 -11.58 -18.79 -0.60
N LYS A 194 -10.59 -18.68 -1.49
CA LYS A 194 -10.51 -17.65 -2.52
C LYS A 194 -11.77 -17.61 -3.39
N ASN A 195 -12.30 -16.41 -3.64
CA ASN A 195 -13.50 -16.14 -4.43
C ASN A 195 -14.78 -16.81 -3.90
N SER A 196 -14.88 -17.04 -2.58
CA SER A 196 -16.06 -17.66 -1.97
C SER A 196 -16.94 -16.64 -1.23
N PRO A 197 -18.25 -16.90 -1.07
CA PRO A 197 -19.09 -16.08 -0.19
C PRO A 197 -18.57 -16.05 1.27
N LEU A 198 -17.88 -17.11 1.70
CA LEU A 198 -17.31 -17.20 3.04
C LEU A 198 -16.15 -16.23 3.25
N GLU A 199 -15.37 -15.94 2.21
CA GLU A 199 -14.33 -14.91 2.22
C GLU A 199 -14.91 -13.52 2.45
N VAL A 200 -15.97 -13.16 1.72
CA VAL A 200 -16.65 -11.88 1.89
C VAL A 200 -17.23 -11.78 3.30
N TYR A 201 -17.84 -12.86 3.80
CA TYR A 201 -18.35 -12.91 5.16
C TYR A 201 -17.22 -12.74 6.20
N ALA A 202 -16.08 -13.41 6.01
CA ALA A 202 -14.92 -13.30 6.88
C ALA A 202 -14.35 -11.87 6.91
N ALA A 203 -14.29 -11.20 5.76
CA ALA A 203 -13.86 -9.80 5.65
C ALA A 203 -14.80 -8.84 6.41
N VAL A 204 -16.12 -9.00 6.24
CA VAL A 204 -17.11 -8.20 6.97
C VAL A 204 -17.04 -8.48 8.48
N LEU A 205 -16.93 -9.75 8.86
CA LEU A 205 -16.79 -10.16 10.26
C LEU A 205 -15.52 -9.58 10.89
N ASN A 206 -14.39 -9.62 10.18
CA ASN A 206 -13.14 -9.00 10.61
C ASN A 206 -13.34 -7.50 10.87
N ALA A 207 -13.88 -6.73 9.92
CA ALA A 207 -14.14 -5.31 10.10
C ALA A 207 -15.01 -5.00 11.34
N ILE A 208 -16.06 -5.81 11.58
CA ILE A 208 -16.93 -5.71 12.76
C ILE A 208 -16.15 -6.02 14.05
N LEU A 209 -15.42 -7.13 14.10
CA LEU A 209 -14.72 -7.58 15.30
C LEU A 209 -13.58 -6.65 15.69
N VAL A 210 -12.88 -6.06 14.71
CA VAL A 210 -11.81 -5.10 14.94
C VAL A 210 -12.38 -3.84 15.61
N ARG A 211 -13.48 -3.27 15.10
CA ARG A 211 -14.13 -2.13 15.77
C ARG A 211 -14.71 -2.52 17.14
N LYS A 212 -15.28 -3.72 17.27
CA LYS A 212 -15.78 -4.25 18.56
C LYS A 212 -14.67 -4.35 19.61
N ALA A 213 -13.48 -4.80 19.22
CA ALA A 213 -12.32 -4.86 20.10
C ALA A 213 -11.93 -3.47 20.62
N ALA A 214 -11.84 -2.48 19.72
CA ALA A 214 -11.57 -1.08 20.06
C ALA A 214 -12.59 -0.52 21.06
N THR A 215 -13.89 -0.77 20.84
CA THR A 215 -14.94 -0.35 21.78
C THR A 215 -14.81 -1.03 23.14
N LYS A 216 -14.53 -2.34 23.19
CA LYS A 216 -14.39 -3.09 24.45
C LYS A 216 -13.25 -2.60 25.34
N VAL A 217 -12.15 -2.12 24.75
CA VAL A 217 -11.01 -1.56 25.49
C VAL A 217 -11.16 -0.07 25.80
N GLY A 218 -12.33 0.52 25.52
CA GLY A 218 -12.61 1.93 25.79
C GLY A 218 -11.93 2.90 24.81
N LYS A 219 -11.58 2.44 23.60
CA LYS A 219 -10.98 3.27 22.53
C LYS A 219 -11.81 3.19 21.22
N PRO A 220 -13.12 3.49 21.23
CA PRO A 220 -14.03 3.20 20.12
C PRO A 220 -13.66 3.85 18.79
N GLU A 221 -12.97 4.99 18.80
CA GLU A 221 -12.60 5.74 17.59
C GLU A 221 -11.09 5.71 17.27
N ILE A 222 -10.31 4.84 17.92
CA ILE A 222 -8.90 4.66 17.56
C ILE A 222 -8.78 4.28 16.07
N GLY A 223 -7.68 4.74 15.46
CA GLY A 223 -7.33 4.38 14.11
C GLY A 223 -7.05 2.88 13.96
N ILE A 224 -7.52 2.32 12.85
CA ILE A 224 -7.31 0.93 12.48
C ILE A 224 -6.69 0.91 11.10
N HIS A 225 -5.60 0.18 10.92
CA HIS A 225 -4.98 -0.07 9.61
C HIS A 225 -5.21 -1.53 9.18
N ASN A 226 -5.12 -1.81 7.89
CA ASN A 226 -5.27 -3.16 7.32
C ASN A 226 -6.60 -3.86 7.66
N VAL A 227 -7.75 -3.20 7.49
CA VAL A 227 -9.06 -3.65 8.02
C VAL A 227 -9.71 -4.83 7.26
N VAL A 228 -9.02 -5.46 6.30
CA VAL A 228 -9.57 -6.52 5.43
C VAL A 228 -8.65 -7.75 5.37
N GLY A 229 -7.91 -8.03 6.45
CA GLY A 229 -6.91 -9.12 6.47
C GLY A 229 -7.47 -10.54 6.33
N SER A 230 -8.79 -10.72 6.33
CA SER A 230 -9.44 -12.03 6.15
C SER A 230 -9.97 -12.27 4.74
N ALA A 231 -9.76 -11.33 3.81
CA ALA A 231 -10.03 -11.55 2.39
C ALA A 231 -8.81 -12.22 1.72
N THR A 232 -8.95 -13.49 1.42
CA THR A 232 -7.89 -14.36 0.86
C THR A 232 -7.46 -14.02 -0.58
N SER A 233 -8.24 -13.20 -1.29
CA SER A 233 -8.01 -12.76 -2.66
C SER A 233 -7.35 -11.37 -2.73
N THR A 234 -7.29 -10.67 -1.59
CA THR A 234 -6.63 -9.37 -1.45
C THR A 234 -5.27 -9.48 -0.74
N ALA A 235 -4.90 -10.69 -0.31
CA ALA A 235 -3.64 -11.03 0.34
C ALA A 235 -2.62 -11.55 -0.68
#